data_AF-A0A3M4VJB4-F1
#
_entry.id   AF-A0A3M4VJB4-F1
#
_cell.length_a   1.000
_cell.length_b   1.000
_cell.length_c   1.000
_cell.angle_alpha   90.00
_cell.angle_beta   90.00
_cell.angle_gamma   90.00
#
_symmetry.space_group_name_H-M   'P 1'
#
loop_
_entity.id
_entity.type
_entity.pdbx_description
1 polymer ?
#
loop_
_entity_poly.entity_id
_entity_poly.type
_entity_poly.pdbx_seq_one_letter_code
_entity_poly.pdbx_strand_id
1 'polypeptide(L)'
;MRQPRRIEKMTVKSVLAALSIGVGSLTSAVVLADEYSLDQNWSAKDLAVWQDTSQGSRLVPLSWMMALEIKGSKVPFMSDANIEKYGYTPRTLEFDYKSYRLPLGFVVDQGSDKSLTFSRLRWKSNQSDKEPWVGMNCAACHTANVSYGGHTWEVQGGPTNADFQKFVDAFRDALIDTQSDDEKFDRFAAKVLAGDDTEGNRQLLSSSLNELNLFLEKSASLYKTDLVYGPGRVDAVGHILNRVAQLNGAPHPTPNPSDAPVSYPFLWNTSQHDKVQWNGVAPNKRLGPDGLDVGALARNASEVVGVFGDVAFRSNSLFKGFVSSVRIDNLDQLERTLQRLKPPKWPEKLGAIDPVKVEQGARLFDNNCSSCHLPLSRDDLKSKIVAQMTPISTRPESLQSINTDPWMACNAVQFISDPGKLKGALLNTFDGVVTDQTTLVTQLGVTAREILLNQKKDLLELAFKDYLDVKPSPPRVVHKSAFSLLSFASSEKNKRLQACYALNIQEYPTLAYKARPLTGIWATAPYLHNGSVRTLYDLLLPPDARPSSFKTGSIVFDPKAVGFIDANGPGAPFTFDTSLPGNSKAGHDYGASSFNDDERYALIEYMKTL
;
A
#
# COMPACT_ATOMS: atom_id res chain seq x y z
N MET A 1 2.15 -22.29 -76.52
CA MET A 1 0.72 -22.67 -76.34
C MET A 1 0.56 -23.37 -74.99
N ARG A 2 -0.68 -23.38 -74.50
CA ARG A 2 -1.19 -23.75 -73.16
C ARG A 2 -0.57 -24.98 -72.47
N GLN A 3 -0.51 -24.86 -71.13
CA GLN A 3 -0.53 -25.86 -70.05
C GLN A 3 -1.15 -27.24 -70.38
N PRO A 4 -0.84 -28.35 -69.65
CA PRO A 4 -1.27 -28.47 -68.23
C PRO A 4 -0.43 -29.35 -67.26
N ARG A 5 -0.86 -29.26 -65.98
CA ARG A 5 -0.55 -30.09 -64.79
C ARG A 5 -0.98 -31.58 -65.04
N ARG A 6 -0.68 -32.63 -64.26
CA ARG A 6 -0.33 -32.84 -62.83
C ARG A 6 -0.05 -34.35 -62.62
N ILE A 7 0.45 -34.69 -61.43
CA ILE A 7 0.31 -35.94 -60.62
C ILE A 7 1.51 -36.92 -60.55
N GLU A 8 1.93 -37.06 -59.29
CA GLU A 8 2.94 -37.86 -58.60
C GLU A 8 2.95 -39.37 -58.86
N LYS A 9 4.14 -39.99 -58.64
CA LYS A 9 4.33 -41.05 -57.63
C LYS A 9 5.83 -41.31 -57.34
N MET A 10 6.12 -41.50 -56.06
CA MET A 10 7.41 -41.74 -55.40
C MET A 10 8.19 -42.96 -55.92
N THR A 11 9.53 -42.95 -55.89
CA THR A 11 10.35 -43.65 -54.86
C THR A 11 11.88 -43.68 -55.15
N VAL A 12 12.66 -43.30 -54.12
CA VAL A 12 13.82 -44.02 -53.52
C VAL A 12 15.26 -43.89 -54.08
N LYS A 13 16.15 -43.43 -53.16
CA LYS A 13 17.63 -43.60 -53.00
C LYS A 13 18.53 -42.79 -53.96
N SER A 14 19.48 -41.99 -53.47
CA SER A 14 20.69 -42.42 -52.73
C SER A 14 21.33 -41.22 -52.00
N VAL A 15 21.55 -41.27 -50.67
CA VAL A 15 22.83 -41.54 -49.96
C VAL A 15 23.95 -40.53 -50.22
N LEU A 16 24.31 -39.76 -49.17
CA LEU A 16 25.70 -39.46 -48.82
C LEU A 16 25.84 -39.03 -47.34
N ALA A 17 26.70 -39.79 -46.67
CA ALA A 17 27.28 -39.66 -45.32
C ALA A 17 28.14 -38.38 -45.18
N ALA A 18 28.59 -37.88 -44.03
CA ALA A 18 28.43 -38.14 -42.60
C ALA A 18 29.06 -36.93 -41.86
N LEU A 19 28.57 -36.59 -40.66
CA LEU A 19 29.41 -36.08 -39.58
C LEU A 19 28.64 -36.14 -38.25
N SER A 20 29.22 -36.88 -37.32
CA SER A 20 28.67 -37.27 -36.02
C SER A 20 29.23 -36.35 -34.94
N ILE A 21 28.39 -35.62 -34.20
CA ILE A 21 28.64 -35.16 -32.82
C ILE A 21 27.29 -34.99 -32.09
N GLY A 22 27.14 -35.63 -30.93
CA GLY A 22 26.39 -35.07 -29.80
C GLY A 22 24.94 -35.51 -29.57
N VAL A 23 24.72 -36.72 -29.06
CA VAL A 23 23.57 -37.01 -28.21
C VAL A 23 23.84 -36.34 -26.86
N GLY A 24 23.02 -35.36 -26.49
CA GLY A 24 23.13 -34.64 -25.22
C GLY A 24 21.89 -33.80 -24.95
N SER A 25 20.94 -34.39 -24.23
CA SER A 25 19.94 -33.72 -23.38
C SER A 25 18.99 -32.71 -24.04
N LEU A 26 18.02 -33.21 -24.81
CA LEU A 26 16.68 -32.61 -24.86
C LEU A 26 15.90 -33.04 -23.60
N THR A 27 16.36 -32.60 -22.43
CA THR A 27 15.58 -32.70 -21.19
C THR A 27 14.70 -31.46 -21.10
N SER A 28 13.43 -31.67 -21.46
CA SER A 28 12.26 -31.03 -20.87
C SER A 28 12.48 -29.67 -20.21
N ALA A 29 12.54 -28.61 -21.01
CA ALA A 29 12.01 -27.31 -20.60
C ALA A 29 10.47 -27.34 -20.71
N VAL A 30 9.86 -28.32 -20.04
CA VAL A 30 8.43 -28.33 -19.79
C VAL A 30 8.26 -27.55 -18.50
N VAL A 31 7.82 -26.30 -18.63
CA VAL A 31 6.97 -25.58 -17.68
C VAL A 31 7.22 -25.93 -16.20
N LEU A 32 8.19 -25.27 -15.57
CA LEU A 32 8.21 -25.08 -14.11
C LEU A 32 7.55 -23.74 -13.72
N ALA A 33 6.71 -23.18 -14.60
CA ALA A 33 6.15 -21.83 -14.45
C ALA A 33 4.80 -21.78 -13.70
N ASP A 34 4.19 -22.91 -13.32
CA ASP A 34 2.79 -22.93 -12.83
C ASP A 34 2.59 -23.40 -11.38
N GLU A 35 3.61 -23.81 -10.63
CA GLU A 35 3.39 -24.38 -9.28
C GLU A 35 3.18 -23.33 -8.17
N TYR A 36 3.36 -22.04 -8.47
CA TYR A 36 3.40 -20.95 -7.48
C TYR A 36 2.41 -19.80 -7.72
N SER A 37 1.72 -19.75 -8.87
CA SER A 37 0.72 -18.71 -9.16
C SER A 37 -0.66 -19.15 -8.65
N LEU A 38 -1.32 -18.30 -7.89
CA LEU A 38 -2.72 -18.52 -7.48
C LEU A 38 -3.66 -18.20 -8.64
N ASP A 39 -4.75 -18.96 -8.77
CA ASP A 39 -5.86 -18.57 -9.64
C ASP A 39 -6.52 -17.31 -9.06
N GLN A 40 -6.25 -16.16 -9.69
CA GLN A 40 -6.87 -14.87 -9.37
C GLN A 40 -7.43 -14.18 -10.63
N ASN A 41 -7.67 -14.94 -11.71
CA ASN A 41 -8.28 -14.45 -12.95
C ASN A 41 -7.50 -13.32 -13.67
N TRP A 42 -6.19 -13.26 -13.47
CA TRP A 42 -5.30 -12.34 -14.17
C TRP A 42 -4.46 -13.10 -15.20
N SER A 43 -4.43 -12.57 -16.42
CA SER A 43 -3.49 -13.02 -17.45
C SER A 43 -2.07 -12.52 -17.14
N ALA A 44 -1.06 -13.07 -17.83
CA ALA A 44 0.30 -12.54 -17.77
C ALA A 44 0.38 -11.04 -18.11
N LYS A 45 -0.52 -10.55 -18.97
CA LYS A 45 -0.63 -9.12 -19.30
C LYS A 45 -1.18 -8.30 -18.14
N ASP A 46 -2.23 -8.79 -17.46
CA ASP A 46 -2.78 -8.12 -16.29
C ASP A 46 -1.73 -8.04 -15.18
N LEU A 47 -0.98 -9.13 -14.98
CA LEU A 47 0.10 -9.19 -14.01
C LEU A 47 1.23 -8.19 -14.33
N ALA A 48 1.65 -8.10 -15.60
CA ALA A 48 2.64 -7.11 -16.02
C ALA A 48 2.13 -5.67 -15.82
N VAL A 49 0.86 -5.39 -16.14
CA VAL A 49 0.25 -4.08 -15.85
C VAL A 49 0.30 -3.78 -14.36
N TRP A 50 -0.06 -4.74 -13.51
CA TRP A 50 -0.06 -4.59 -12.05
C TRP A 50 1.35 -4.34 -11.49
N GLN A 51 2.33 -5.11 -11.94
CA GLN A 51 3.67 -5.13 -11.37
C GLN A 51 4.60 -4.04 -11.93
N ASP A 52 4.43 -3.63 -13.19
CA ASP A 52 5.42 -2.84 -13.94
C ASP A 52 4.95 -1.42 -14.29
N THR A 53 3.66 -1.12 -14.15
CA THR A 53 3.11 0.20 -14.49
C THR A 53 3.49 1.25 -13.44
N SER A 54 4.14 2.33 -13.89
CA SER A 54 4.38 3.52 -13.07
C SER A 54 3.07 4.25 -12.75
N GLN A 55 2.87 4.57 -11.48
CA GLN A 55 1.81 5.48 -11.02
C GLN A 55 2.28 6.94 -10.88
N GLY A 56 3.55 7.22 -11.14
CA GLY A 56 4.15 8.56 -10.99
C GLY A 56 4.92 8.79 -9.69
N SER A 57 5.18 7.72 -8.92
CA SER A 57 6.08 7.76 -7.76
C SER A 57 7.52 8.00 -8.21
N ARG A 58 8.25 8.86 -7.48
CA ARG A 58 9.65 9.24 -7.72
C ARG A 58 10.42 9.30 -6.40
N LEU A 59 10.90 8.14 -5.95
CA LEU A 59 11.70 8.02 -4.73
C LEU A 59 13.13 8.54 -4.96
N VAL A 60 13.79 8.08 -6.02
CA VAL A 60 15.19 8.41 -6.33
C VAL A 60 15.49 8.18 -7.82
N PRO A 61 16.44 8.89 -8.45
CA PRO A 61 16.85 8.61 -9.82
C PRO A 61 17.30 7.15 -9.98
N LEU A 62 16.97 6.52 -11.12
CA LEU A 62 17.29 5.11 -11.37
C LEU A 62 18.80 4.85 -11.32
N SER A 63 19.62 5.73 -11.90
CA SER A 63 21.08 5.59 -11.86
C SER A 63 21.63 5.63 -10.44
N TRP A 64 21.03 6.43 -9.56
CA TRP A 64 21.43 6.52 -8.16
C TRP A 64 21.02 5.26 -7.41
N MET A 65 19.79 4.77 -7.62
CA MET A 65 19.32 3.53 -7.00
C MET A 65 20.25 2.34 -7.29
N MET A 66 20.70 2.23 -8.54
CA MET A 66 21.59 1.15 -8.97
C MET A 66 23.04 1.34 -8.50
N ALA A 67 23.46 2.57 -8.20
CA ALA A 67 24.79 2.88 -7.70
C ALA A 67 24.90 2.78 -6.17
N LEU A 68 23.77 2.86 -5.45
CA LEU A 68 23.72 2.91 -4.00
C LEU A 68 24.22 1.62 -3.35
N GLU A 69 24.95 1.79 -2.25
CA GLU A 69 25.53 0.71 -1.45
C GLU A 69 24.98 0.78 -0.01
N ILE A 70 24.82 -0.37 0.65
CA ILE A 70 24.35 -0.45 2.04
C ILE A 70 25.29 0.36 2.94
N LYS A 71 24.75 1.06 3.95
CA LYS A 71 25.52 1.83 4.94
C LYS A 71 26.71 1.03 5.49
N GLY A 72 27.91 1.62 5.48
CA GLY A 72 29.14 1.00 5.98
C GLY A 72 29.61 -0.24 5.21
N SER A 73 29.13 -0.45 3.98
CA SER A 73 29.43 -1.62 3.15
C SER A 73 29.57 -1.24 1.67
N LYS A 74 30.24 -2.12 0.90
CA LYS A 74 30.34 -2.05 -0.57
C LYS A 74 29.28 -2.90 -1.28
N VAL A 75 28.41 -3.58 -0.53
CA VAL A 75 27.33 -4.40 -1.10
C VAL A 75 26.26 -3.48 -1.71
N PRO A 76 25.80 -3.74 -2.94
CA PRO A 76 24.71 -2.96 -3.55
C PRO A 76 23.45 -2.97 -2.69
N PHE A 77 22.81 -1.81 -2.56
CA PHE A 77 21.58 -1.67 -1.78
C PHE A 77 20.44 -2.51 -2.39
N MET A 78 20.40 -2.65 -3.71
CA MET A 78 19.42 -3.48 -4.44
C MET A 78 19.83 -4.96 -4.59
N SER A 79 20.82 -5.44 -3.82
CA SER A 79 21.13 -6.87 -3.81
C SER A 79 19.96 -7.69 -3.25
N ASP A 80 19.66 -8.85 -3.84
CA ASP A 80 18.55 -9.73 -3.44
C ASP A 80 18.57 -9.99 -1.92
N ALA A 81 19.73 -10.35 -1.37
CA ALA A 81 19.91 -10.59 0.06
C ALA A 81 19.64 -9.37 0.95
N ASN A 82 19.76 -8.13 0.44
CA ASN A 82 19.37 -6.94 1.19
C ASN A 82 17.88 -6.67 1.09
N ILE A 83 17.30 -6.79 -0.12
CA ILE A 83 15.88 -6.56 -0.35
C ILE A 83 15.01 -7.57 0.41
N GLU A 84 15.43 -8.84 0.44
CA GLU A 84 14.74 -9.90 1.17
C GLU A 84 14.72 -9.65 2.69
N LYS A 85 15.72 -8.97 3.28
CA LYS A 85 15.70 -8.60 4.71
C LYS A 85 14.55 -7.69 5.10
N TYR A 86 13.95 -7.01 4.13
CA TYR A 86 12.79 -6.14 4.35
C TYR A 86 11.50 -6.82 3.91
N GLY A 87 11.51 -8.12 3.58
CA GLY A 87 10.32 -8.88 3.18
C GLY A 87 9.82 -8.59 1.77
N TYR A 88 10.54 -7.81 0.97
CA TYR A 88 10.23 -7.60 -0.45
C TYR A 88 10.78 -8.74 -1.30
N THR A 89 10.14 -8.98 -2.46
CA THR A 89 10.55 -9.99 -3.44
C THR A 89 11.41 -9.36 -4.53
N PRO A 90 12.68 -9.76 -4.71
CA PRO A 90 13.51 -9.27 -5.81
C PRO A 90 12.99 -9.76 -7.18
N ARG A 91 12.88 -8.85 -8.14
CA ARG A 91 12.41 -9.13 -9.50
C ARG A 91 13.26 -8.41 -10.54
N THR A 92 13.27 -8.95 -11.75
CA THR A 92 13.90 -8.29 -12.90
C THR A 92 12.86 -7.44 -13.62
N LEU A 93 13.13 -6.14 -13.73
CA LEU A 93 12.35 -5.17 -14.48
C LEU A 93 13.08 -4.84 -15.78
N GLU A 94 12.38 -4.94 -16.91
CA GLU A 94 12.89 -4.48 -18.20
C GLU A 94 12.49 -3.02 -18.44
N PHE A 95 13.47 -2.16 -18.69
CA PHE A 95 13.25 -0.75 -19.01
C PHE A 95 14.30 -0.24 -19.99
N ASP A 96 13.85 0.39 -21.09
CA ASP A 96 14.72 0.94 -22.13
C ASP A 96 15.79 -0.07 -22.63
N TYR A 97 15.32 -1.30 -22.93
CA TYR A 97 16.13 -2.43 -23.40
C TYR A 97 17.24 -2.88 -22.42
N LYS A 98 17.11 -2.53 -21.14
CA LYS A 98 18.02 -2.95 -20.07
C LYS A 98 17.24 -3.63 -18.95
N SER A 99 17.88 -4.63 -18.34
CA SER A 99 17.36 -5.34 -17.19
C SER A 99 17.87 -4.69 -15.89
N TYR A 100 16.96 -4.40 -14.96
CA TYR A 100 17.27 -3.89 -13.63
C TYR A 100 16.75 -4.87 -12.57
N ARG A 101 17.54 -5.12 -11.54
CA ARG A 101 17.12 -5.91 -10.37
C ARG A 101 16.53 -4.95 -9.34
N LEU A 102 15.20 -5.01 -9.15
CA LEU A 102 14.45 -4.14 -8.25
C LEU A 102 13.41 -4.97 -7.46
N PRO A 103 12.95 -4.52 -6.29
CA PRO A 103 11.88 -5.22 -5.60
C PRO A 103 10.56 -5.17 -6.39
N LEU A 104 9.71 -6.18 -6.25
CA LEU A 104 8.40 -6.23 -6.87
C LEU A 104 7.59 -4.97 -6.50
N GLY A 105 7.01 -4.33 -7.53
CA GLY A 105 6.29 -3.07 -7.41
C GLY A 105 7.17 -1.82 -7.34
N PHE A 106 8.49 -1.95 -7.45
CA PHE A 106 9.38 -0.82 -7.71
C PHE A 106 9.56 -0.70 -9.22
N VAL A 107 9.07 0.40 -9.77
CA VAL A 107 8.92 0.64 -11.20
C VAL A 107 9.63 1.93 -11.59
N VAL A 108 9.86 2.10 -12.90
CA VAL A 108 10.51 3.30 -13.44
C VAL A 108 9.46 4.29 -13.94
N ASP A 109 9.43 5.49 -13.36
CA ASP A 109 8.74 6.64 -13.92
C ASP A 109 9.68 7.46 -14.81
N GLN A 110 9.25 7.77 -16.03
CA GLN A 110 9.98 8.65 -16.91
C GLN A 110 9.05 9.67 -17.57
N GLY A 111 9.19 10.93 -17.19
CA GLY A 111 8.53 12.04 -17.85
C GLY A 111 9.11 13.38 -17.43
N SER A 112 8.71 14.45 -18.12
CA SER A 112 9.30 15.77 -17.93
C SER A 112 9.14 16.27 -16.50
N ASP A 113 10.23 16.74 -15.91
CA ASP A 113 10.30 17.30 -14.56
C ASP A 113 10.32 18.85 -14.55
N LYS A 114 10.21 19.51 -15.71
CA LYS A 114 10.33 20.97 -15.87
C LYS A 114 9.47 21.79 -14.90
N SER A 115 8.32 21.25 -14.54
CA SER A 115 7.33 21.90 -13.70
C SER A 115 7.16 21.21 -12.34
N LEU A 116 8.03 20.26 -12.00
CA LEU A 116 8.02 19.54 -10.74
C LEU A 116 8.90 20.24 -9.69
N THR A 117 8.89 19.74 -8.46
CA THR A 117 9.56 20.33 -7.31
C THR A 117 10.76 19.48 -6.87
N PHE A 118 10.65 18.70 -5.80
CA PHE A 118 11.75 17.93 -5.21
C PHE A 118 12.34 16.88 -6.17
N SER A 119 11.57 16.39 -7.14
CA SER A 119 12.05 15.42 -8.14
C SER A 119 12.77 16.09 -9.33
N ARG A 120 12.98 17.41 -9.29
CA ARG A 120 13.70 18.18 -10.31
C ARG A 120 15.19 18.37 -9.95
N LEU A 121 15.85 17.29 -9.56
CA LEU A 121 17.29 17.31 -9.23
C LEU A 121 18.15 17.53 -10.49
N ARG A 122 19.31 18.19 -10.35
CA ARG A 122 20.22 18.51 -11.46
C ARG A 122 21.65 18.17 -11.07
N TRP A 123 22.07 16.95 -11.41
CA TRP A 123 23.36 16.39 -11.00
C TRP A 123 24.40 16.33 -12.12
N LYS A 124 24.07 16.78 -13.33
CA LYS A 124 25.02 16.90 -14.43
C LYS A 124 24.67 18.01 -15.43
N SER A 125 25.68 18.52 -16.13
CA SER A 125 25.51 19.45 -17.24
C SER A 125 24.67 18.83 -18.37
N ASN A 126 23.81 19.62 -19.01
CA ASN A 126 22.96 19.17 -20.13
C ASN A 126 22.05 17.98 -19.80
N GLN A 127 21.71 17.79 -18.52
CA GLN A 127 20.79 16.74 -18.08
C GLN A 127 19.42 16.87 -18.76
N SER A 128 18.84 15.73 -19.14
CA SER A 128 17.48 15.66 -19.65
C SER A 128 16.47 16.11 -18.59
N ASP A 129 15.34 16.67 -19.01
CA ASP A 129 14.19 16.85 -18.13
C ASP A 129 13.39 15.55 -17.90
N LYS A 130 13.82 14.44 -18.53
CA LYS A 130 13.17 13.12 -18.47
C LYS A 130 14.10 12.04 -17.94
N GLU A 131 14.94 12.37 -16.96
CA GLU A 131 15.72 11.35 -16.27
C GLU A 131 14.78 10.29 -15.64
N PRO A 132 15.11 8.99 -15.72
CA PRO A 132 14.29 7.93 -15.15
C PRO A 132 14.40 7.92 -13.61
N TRP A 133 13.27 7.74 -12.94
CA TRP A 133 13.17 7.64 -11.48
C TRP A 133 12.61 6.29 -11.07
N VAL A 134 13.17 5.69 -10.03
CA VAL A 134 12.55 4.54 -9.35
C VAL A 134 11.51 5.06 -8.37
N GLY A 135 10.34 4.44 -8.36
CA GLY A 135 9.27 4.70 -7.41
C GLY A 135 8.45 3.44 -7.13
N MET A 136 7.58 3.51 -6.14
CA MET A 136 6.70 2.38 -5.79
C MET A 136 5.36 2.50 -6.52
N ASN A 137 4.83 1.39 -7.00
CA ASN A 137 3.44 1.24 -7.40
C ASN A 137 2.65 0.40 -6.38
N CYS A 138 1.38 0.14 -6.67
CA CYS A 138 0.47 -0.59 -5.78
C CYS A 138 1.00 -1.97 -5.37
N ALA A 139 1.71 -2.68 -6.27
CA ALA A 139 2.16 -4.04 -6.05
C ALA A 139 3.21 -4.17 -4.93
N ALA A 140 3.95 -3.10 -4.62
CA ALA A 140 4.93 -3.12 -3.52
C ALA A 140 4.26 -3.30 -2.15
N CYS A 141 3.05 -2.75 -1.98
CA CYS A 141 2.27 -2.81 -0.75
C CYS A 141 1.20 -3.91 -0.77
N HIS A 142 0.73 -4.27 -1.96
CA HIS A 142 -0.42 -5.16 -2.17
C HIS A 142 -0.06 -6.45 -2.91
N THR A 143 1.09 -7.03 -2.57
CA THR A 143 1.49 -8.38 -2.99
C THR A 143 2.09 -9.11 -1.78
N ALA A 144 1.50 -10.23 -1.40
CA ALA A 144 1.97 -11.05 -0.29
C ALA A 144 2.65 -12.32 -0.79
N ASN A 145 3.50 -12.89 0.04
CA ASN A 145 4.02 -14.25 -0.09
C ASN A 145 3.52 -15.11 1.06
N VAL A 146 3.11 -16.33 0.74
CA VAL A 146 2.67 -17.34 1.70
C VAL A 146 3.40 -18.64 1.41
N SER A 147 4.06 -19.25 2.39
CA SER A 147 4.76 -20.51 2.22
C SER A 147 4.27 -21.62 3.16
N TYR A 148 4.20 -22.84 2.63
CA TYR A 148 3.86 -24.03 3.40
C TYR A 148 4.39 -25.28 2.70
N GLY A 149 5.02 -26.19 3.45
CA GLY A 149 5.47 -27.48 2.91
C GLY A 149 6.43 -27.39 1.73
N GLY A 150 7.26 -26.34 1.65
CA GLY A 150 8.20 -26.11 0.54
C GLY A 150 7.59 -25.43 -0.69
N HIS A 151 6.30 -25.10 -0.66
CA HIS A 151 5.64 -24.29 -1.69
C HIS A 151 5.49 -22.85 -1.22
N THR A 152 5.65 -21.88 -2.13
CA THR A 152 5.45 -20.45 -1.86
C THR A 152 4.51 -19.86 -2.93
N TRP A 153 3.46 -19.17 -2.51
CA TRP A 153 2.50 -18.52 -3.40
C TRP A 153 2.59 -17.01 -3.27
N GLU A 154 2.57 -16.33 -4.42
CA GLU A 154 2.36 -14.88 -4.49
C GLU A 154 0.84 -14.58 -4.51
N VAL A 155 0.38 -13.81 -3.54
CA VAL A 155 -1.02 -13.36 -3.43
C VAL A 155 -1.12 -11.93 -3.96
N GLN A 156 -1.65 -11.79 -5.17
CA GLN A 156 -1.85 -10.49 -5.79
C GLN A 156 -3.04 -9.77 -5.13
N GLY A 157 -2.86 -8.49 -4.81
CA GLY A 157 -3.83 -7.71 -4.06
C GLY A 157 -3.89 -8.05 -2.57
N GLY A 158 -3.04 -8.94 -2.04
CA GLY A 158 -2.95 -9.27 -0.61
C GLY A 158 -2.03 -8.31 0.15
N PRO A 159 -2.10 -8.22 1.49
CA PRO A 159 -1.19 -7.40 2.30
C PRO A 159 0.26 -7.88 2.19
N THR A 160 1.19 -6.99 1.82
CA THR A 160 2.61 -7.35 1.74
C THR A 160 3.18 -7.86 3.07
N ASN A 161 4.21 -8.70 3.02
CA ASN A 161 5.00 -9.08 4.18
C ASN A 161 6.10 -8.06 4.49
N ALA A 162 6.25 -7.02 3.66
CA ALA A 162 7.39 -6.13 3.73
C ALA A 162 7.36 -5.17 4.93
N ASP A 163 8.55 -4.85 5.45
CA ASP A 163 8.77 -3.82 6.47
C ASP A 163 9.13 -2.50 5.78
N PHE A 164 8.09 -1.75 5.37
CA PHE A 164 8.23 -0.48 4.66
C PHE A 164 9.06 0.54 5.44
N GLN A 165 8.83 0.64 6.76
CA GLN A 165 9.52 1.61 7.61
C GLN A 165 11.03 1.34 7.63
N LYS A 166 11.43 0.09 7.92
CA LYS A 166 12.86 -0.27 7.94
C LYS A 166 13.51 -0.13 6.56
N PHE A 167 12.81 -0.45 5.48
CA PHE A 167 13.35 -0.26 4.13
C PHE A 167 13.64 1.22 3.86
N VAL A 168 12.68 2.11 4.12
CA VAL A 168 12.84 3.55 3.88
C VAL A 168 13.92 4.16 4.79
N ASP A 169 13.99 3.73 6.04
CA ASP A 169 15.03 4.19 6.97
C ASP A 169 16.42 3.72 6.51
N ALA A 170 16.58 2.45 6.15
CA ALA A 170 17.85 1.94 5.64
C ALA A 170 18.26 2.59 4.31
N PHE A 171 17.30 2.91 3.45
CA PHE A 171 17.53 3.65 2.21
C PHE A 171 18.05 5.07 2.48
N ARG A 172 17.43 5.80 3.40
CA ARG A 172 17.88 7.13 3.83
C ARG A 172 19.28 7.07 4.43
N ASP A 173 19.52 6.10 5.31
CA ASP A 173 20.81 5.85 5.92
C ASP A 173 21.90 5.59 4.88
N ALA A 174 21.60 4.83 3.82
CA ALA A 174 22.52 4.58 2.71
C ALA A 174 22.83 5.84 1.89
N LEU A 175 21.86 6.73 1.66
CA LEU A 175 22.08 8.01 0.98
C LEU A 175 22.94 8.97 1.82
N ILE A 176 22.68 9.05 3.12
CA ILE A 176 23.46 9.89 4.06
C ILE A 176 24.90 9.37 4.15
N ASP A 177 25.07 8.06 4.28
CA ASP A 177 26.40 7.41 4.31
C ASP A 177 27.16 7.66 3.00
N THR A 178 26.48 7.56 1.84
CA THR A 178 27.07 7.87 0.53
C THR A 178 27.48 9.34 0.40
N GLN A 179 26.75 10.26 1.03
CA GLN A 179 27.07 11.69 1.04
C GLN A 179 28.24 12.03 1.98
N SER A 180 28.46 11.22 3.02
CA SER A 180 29.38 11.55 4.13
C SER A 180 30.72 10.80 4.07
N ASP A 181 30.80 9.72 3.29
CA ASP A 181 32.01 8.93 3.08
C ASP A 181 32.58 9.22 1.69
N ASP A 182 33.77 9.83 1.63
CA ASP A 182 34.40 10.27 0.37
C ASP A 182 34.67 9.10 -0.59
N GLU A 183 35.17 7.96 -0.08
CA GLU A 183 35.44 6.80 -0.94
C GLU A 183 34.16 6.20 -1.50
N LYS A 184 33.08 6.24 -0.73
CA LYS A 184 31.76 5.77 -1.14
C LYS A 184 31.12 6.72 -2.14
N PHE A 185 31.20 8.03 -1.90
CA PHE A 185 30.78 9.05 -2.84
C PHE A 185 31.53 8.90 -4.17
N ASP A 186 32.83 8.64 -4.14
CA ASP A 186 33.63 8.44 -5.36
C ASP A 186 33.12 7.28 -6.22
N ARG A 187 32.81 6.14 -5.60
CA ARG A 187 32.23 4.98 -6.31
C ARG A 187 30.83 5.27 -6.82
N PHE A 188 30.02 5.96 -6.02
CA PHE A 188 28.67 6.35 -6.39
C PHE A 188 28.69 7.31 -7.59
N ALA A 189 29.50 8.36 -7.53
CA ALA A 189 29.66 9.35 -8.60
C ALA A 189 30.17 8.72 -9.90
N ALA A 190 31.19 7.86 -9.83
CA ALA A 190 31.70 7.16 -11.00
C ALA A 190 30.62 6.30 -11.69
N LYS A 191 29.76 5.61 -10.92
CA LYS A 191 28.65 4.81 -11.47
C LYS A 191 27.52 5.69 -12.02
N VAL A 192 27.15 6.77 -11.33
CA VAL A 192 26.02 7.64 -11.68
C VAL A 192 26.32 8.52 -12.89
N LEU A 193 27.52 9.12 -12.93
CA LEU A 193 27.94 10.04 -13.98
C LEU A 193 28.52 9.30 -15.19
N ALA A 194 29.14 8.14 -14.97
CA ALA A 194 29.76 7.33 -16.02
C ALA A 194 30.69 8.18 -16.93
N GLY A 195 30.38 8.32 -18.21
CA GLY A 195 31.17 9.13 -19.15
C GLY A 195 31.13 10.65 -18.88
N ASP A 196 30.21 11.12 -18.04
CA ASP A 196 30.05 12.52 -17.65
C ASP A 196 30.78 12.85 -16.32
N ASP A 197 31.66 11.97 -15.82
CA ASP A 197 32.31 12.11 -14.52
C ASP A 197 33.42 13.17 -14.52
N THR A 198 33.00 14.43 -14.33
CA THR A 198 33.87 15.61 -14.21
C THR A 198 33.75 16.21 -12.81
N GLU A 199 34.76 16.96 -12.38
CA GLU A 199 34.73 17.66 -11.08
C GLU A 199 33.47 18.53 -10.92
N GLY A 200 33.07 19.26 -11.97
CA GLY A 200 31.85 20.06 -11.95
C GLY A 200 30.57 19.24 -11.79
N ASN A 201 30.46 18.09 -12.48
CA ASN A 201 29.31 17.21 -12.31
C ASN A 201 29.31 16.49 -10.96
N ARG A 202 30.47 16.17 -10.38
CA ARG A 202 30.58 15.66 -9.01
C ARG A 202 30.04 16.65 -7.98
N GLN A 203 30.35 17.94 -8.14
CA GLN A 203 29.81 19.00 -7.27
C GLN A 203 28.28 19.15 -7.41
N LEU A 204 27.76 19.10 -8.64
CA LEU A 204 26.31 19.11 -8.90
C LEU A 204 25.62 17.87 -8.31
N LEU A 205 26.24 16.70 -8.43
CA LEU A 205 25.74 15.46 -7.86
C LEU A 205 25.71 15.49 -6.33
N SER A 206 26.80 15.92 -5.69
CA SER A 206 26.83 16.10 -4.23
C SER A 206 25.75 17.10 -3.76
N SER A 207 25.57 18.20 -4.49
CA SER A 207 24.55 19.20 -4.14
C SER A 207 23.14 18.63 -4.27
N SER A 208 22.85 17.90 -5.35
CA SER A 208 21.55 17.25 -5.58
C SER A 208 21.30 16.11 -4.57
N LEU A 209 22.33 15.35 -4.19
CA LEU A 209 22.22 14.28 -3.21
C LEU A 209 21.88 14.86 -1.82
N ASN A 210 22.54 15.96 -1.45
CA ASN A 210 22.20 16.70 -0.24
C ASN A 210 20.77 17.26 -0.28
N GLU A 211 20.31 17.79 -1.41
CA GLU A 211 18.92 18.26 -1.57
C GLU A 211 17.90 17.13 -1.31
N LEU A 212 18.13 15.95 -1.89
CA LEU A 212 17.27 14.78 -1.64
C LEU A 212 17.34 14.32 -0.18
N ASN A 213 18.53 14.30 0.43
CA ASN A 213 18.70 13.94 1.84
C ASN A 213 17.90 14.88 2.76
N LEU A 214 18.01 16.20 2.56
CA LEU A 214 17.26 17.19 3.33
C LEU A 214 15.74 17.05 3.12
N PHE A 215 15.30 16.75 1.90
CA PHE A 215 13.89 16.48 1.62
C PHE A 215 13.40 15.25 2.41
N LEU A 216 14.12 14.13 2.38
CA LEU A 216 13.73 12.91 3.08
C LEU A 216 13.86 13.03 4.60
N GLU A 217 14.82 13.79 5.11
CA GLU A 217 14.95 14.12 6.53
C GLU A 217 13.77 14.96 7.03
N LYS A 218 13.35 15.97 6.25
CA LYS A 218 12.14 16.74 6.55
C LYS A 218 10.90 15.85 6.55
N SER A 219 10.78 14.90 5.62
CA SER A 219 9.68 13.93 5.66
C SER A 219 9.71 13.15 6.98
N ALA A 220 10.87 12.62 7.35
CA ALA A 220 11.03 11.78 8.54
C ALA A 220 10.76 12.51 9.86
N SER A 221 11.08 13.80 9.95
CA SER A 221 10.75 14.59 11.14
C SER A 221 9.25 14.82 11.30
N LEU A 222 8.49 14.90 10.20
CA LEU A 222 7.04 15.14 10.24
C LEU A 222 6.24 13.92 10.72
N TYR A 223 6.67 12.71 10.35
CA TYR A 223 5.99 11.48 10.76
C TYR A 223 6.62 10.78 11.97
N LYS A 224 7.64 11.38 12.60
CA LYS A 224 8.38 10.78 13.71
C LYS A 224 7.44 10.28 14.82
N THR A 225 7.67 9.05 15.25
CA THR A 225 6.94 8.36 16.32
C THR A 225 7.89 7.42 17.05
N ASP A 226 7.57 7.07 18.29
CA ASP A 226 8.27 6.02 19.04
C ASP A 226 7.73 4.62 18.69
N LEU A 227 6.57 4.55 18.03
CA LEU A 227 5.96 3.30 17.59
C LEU A 227 6.62 2.79 16.30
N VAL A 228 7.17 1.58 16.36
CA VAL A 228 7.67 0.87 15.17
C VAL A 228 6.53 0.08 14.53
N TYR A 229 6.31 0.24 13.22
CA TYR A 229 5.18 -0.38 12.53
C TYR A 229 5.40 -1.89 12.38
N GLY A 230 6.62 -2.28 12.03
CA GLY A 230 6.96 -3.66 11.71
C GLY A 230 6.37 -4.16 10.38
N PRO A 231 6.69 -5.41 10.02
CA PRO A 231 6.29 -6.03 8.74
C PRO A 231 4.78 -6.01 8.46
N GLY A 232 4.42 -5.73 7.21
CA GLY A 232 3.05 -5.78 6.69
C GLY A 232 2.12 -4.65 7.14
N ARG A 233 2.69 -3.59 7.74
CA ARG A 233 1.92 -2.45 8.23
C ARG A 233 2.52 -1.11 7.83
N VAL A 234 1.66 -0.12 7.71
CA VAL A 234 2.04 1.28 7.53
C VAL A 234 1.01 2.18 8.19
N ASP A 235 1.45 3.27 8.82
CA ASP A 235 0.53 4.36 9.12
C ASP A 235 0.35 5.24 7.88
N ALA A 236 -0.55 4.84 7.00
CA ALA A 236 -0.86 5.59 5.80
C ALA A 236 -1.44 6.98 6.14
N VAL A 237 -2.17 7.13 7.24
CA VAL A 237 -2.73 8.43 7.64
C VAL A 237 -1.60 9.37 8.04
N GLY A 238 -0.76 8.97 8.99
CA GLY A 238 0.40 9.76 9.41
C GLY A 238 1.36 10.03 8.25
N HIS A 239 1.67 9.03 7.41
CA HIS A 239 2.66 9.19 6.35
C HIS A 239 2.14 10.01 5.15
N ILE A 240 0.96 9.68 4.60
CA ILE A 240 0.44 10.33 3.38
C ILE A 240 0.07 11.78 3.68
N LEU A 241 -0.59 12.03 4.81
CA LEU A 241 -1.05 13.37 5.17
C LEU A 241 0.11 14.35 5.38
N ASN A 242 1.20 13.91 6.01
CA ASN A 242 2.39 14.73 6.18
C ASN A 242 3.04 15.13 4.85
N ARG A 243 2.87 14.32 3.79
CA ARG A 243 3.44 14.68 2.48
C ARG A 243 2.78 15.92 1.89
N VAL A 244 1.48 16.10 2.09
CA VAL A 244 0.79 17.33 1.68
C VAL A 244 1.35 18.53 2.45
N ALA A 245 1.49 18.41 3.78
CA ALA A 245 2.08 19.46 4.61
C ALA A 245 3.53 19.79 4.22
N GLN A 246 4.30 18.81 3.75
CA GLN A 246 5.67 19.02 3.31
C GLN A 246 5.75 19.79 1.98
N LEU A 247 4.87 19.47 1.03
CA LEU A 247 4.92 19.97 -0.35
C LEU A 247 4.13 21.26 -0.59
N ASN A 248 3.14 21.57 0.25
CA ASN A 248 2.24 22.72 0.07
C ASN A 248 2.93 24.09 0.23
N GLY A 249 4.21 24.12 0.63
CA GLY A 249 5.01 25.34 0.76
C GLY A 249 4.83 26.07 2.09
N ALA A 250 4.15 25.48 3.07
CA ALA A 250 4.11 26.00 4.43
C ALA A 250 5.54 26.06 5.04
N PRO A 251 5.92 27.16 5.70
CA PRO A 251 7.25 27.28 6.31
C PRO A 251 7.41 26.37 7.53
N HIS A 252 6.34 26.21 8.32
CA HIS A 252 6.33 25.45 9.56
C HIS A 252 5.13 24.51 9.63
N PRO A 253 5.12 23.44 8.80
CA PRO A 253 4.07 22.41 8.88
C PRO A 253 4.04 21.79 10.28
N THR A 254 2.84 21.54 10.79
CA THR A 254 2.64 20.84 12.06
C THR A 254 2.81 19.33 11.83
N PRO A 255 3.73 18.66 12.54
CA PRO A 255 3.92 17.21 12.41
C PRO A 255 2.66 16.42 12.76
N ASN A 256 2.39 15.36 12.00
CA ASN A 256 1.42 14.32 12.33
C ASN A 256 2.17 13.00 12.61
N PRO A 257 2.46 12.66 13.87
CA PRO A 257 3.15 11.42 14.21
C PRO A 257 2.44 10.21 13.62
N SER A 258 3.19 9.32 12.98
CA SER A 258 2.65 8.09 12.41
C SER A 258 2.49 7.01 13.49
N ASP A 259 1.55 7.22 14.40
CA ASP A 259 1.38 6.42 15.62
C ASP A 259 0.17 5.49 15.62
N ALA A 260 -0.37 5.19 14.43
CA ALA A 260 -1.52 4.31 14.19
C ALA A 260 -1.35 3.41 12.95
N PRO A 261 -0.30 2.58 12.88
CA PRO A 261 -0.04 1.73 11.73
C PRO A 261 -1.15 0.71 11.51
N VAL A 262 -1.58 0.59 10.26
CA VAL A 262 -2.61 -0.35 9.82
C VAL A 262 -2.03 -1.42 8.91
N SER A 263 -2.66 -2.59 8.90
CA SER A 263 -2.43 -3.61 7.88
C SER A 263 -2.88 -3.09 6.52
N TYR A 264 -2.17 -3.44 5.45
CA TYR A 264 -2.60 -3.10 4.10
C TYR A 264 -3.94 -3.79 3.79
N PRO A 265 -4.98 -3.07 3.37
CA PRO A 265 -6.24 -3.71 3.01
C PRO A 265 -6.04 -4.57 1.76
N PHE A 266 -6.60 -5.78 1.73
CA PHE A 266 -6.61 -6.58 0.50
C PHE A 266 -7.47 -5.90 -0.57
N LEU A 267 -7.12 -6.08 -1.84
CA LEU A 267 -7.64 -5.26 -2.94
C LEU A 267 -8.72 -5.91 -3.80
N TRP A 268 -8.88 -7.23 -3.75
CA TRP A 268 -10.02 -7.86 -4.42
C TRP A 268 -11.35 -7.29 -3.88
N ASN A 269 -12.32 -7.15 -4.79
CA ASN A 269 -13.61 -6.49 -4.58
C ASN A 269 -13.54 -4.98 -4.23
N THR A 270 -12.37 -4.33 -4.24
CA THR A 270 -12.25 -2.89 -3.90
C THR A 270 -13.09 -2.00 -4.83
N SER A 271 -13.14 -2.33 -6.11
CA SER A 271 -13.94 -1.60 -7.12
C SER A 271 -15.46 -1.78 -6.98
N GLN A 272 -15.90 -2.80 -6.24
CA GLN A 272 -17.33 -3.06 -5.99
C GLN A 272 -17.87 -2.26 -4.80
N HIS A 273 -17.00 -1.85 -3.87
CA HIS A 273 -17.39 -1.07 -2.71
C HIS A 273 -17.88 0.34 -3.09
N ASP A 274 -18.86 0.88 -2.35
CA ASP A 274 -19.24 2.29 -2.41
C ASP A 274 -18.19 3.21 -1.76
N LYS A 275 -17.44 2.71 -0.77
CA LYS A 275 -16.33 3.40 -0.12
C LYS A 275 -15.24 2.45 0.38
N VAL A 276 -14.01 2.96 0.45
CA VAL A 276 -12.79 2.22 0.75
C VAL A 276 -11.93 2.93 1.80
N GLN A 277 -10.75 2.38 2.09
CA GLN A 277 -10.00 2.56 3.34
C GLN A 277 -10.67 1.88 4.54
N TRP A 278 -9.90 1.64 5.61
CA TRP A 278 -10.42 0.99 6.82
C TRP A 278 -11.58 1.74 7.45
N ASN A 279 -11.52 3.08 7.44
CA ASN A 279 -12.53 3.96 8.00
C ASN A 279 -13.56 4.49 6.97
N GLY A 280 -13.51 4.00 5.73
CA GLY A 280 -14.47 4.38 4.69
C GLY A 280 -14.37 5.82 4.19
N VAL A 281 -13.25 6.51 4.43
CA VAL A 281 -13.08 7.94 4.07
C VAL A 281 -13.07 8.22 2.57
N ALA A 282 -12.70 7.23 1.74
CA ALA A 282 -12.58 7.41 0.30
C ALA A 282 -13.78 6.78 -0.44
N PRO A 283 -14.72 7.57 -0.98
CA PRO A 283 -15.83 7.03 -1.78
C PRO A 283 -15.34 6.59 -3.16
N ASN A 284 -15.85 5.45 -3.65
CA ASN A 284 -15.76 5.11 -5.07
C ASN A 284 -16.93 5.76 -5.81
N LYS A 285 -16.66 6.33 -6.97
CA LYS A 285 -17.69 7.05 -7.75
C LYS A 285 -17.36 6.94 -9.22
N ARG A 286 -18.20 6.20 -9.94
CA ARG A 286 -18.05 5.98 -11.38
C ARG A 286 -18.99 6.87 -12.18
N LEU A 287 -18.47 7.46 -13.25
CA LEU A 287 -19.21 8.31 -14.18
C LEU A 287 -19.90 7.48 -15.26
N GLY A 288 -20.93 6.72 -14.88
CA GLY A 288 -21.65 5.79 -15.76
C GLY A 288 -21.07 4.36 -15.73
N PRO A 289 -21.69 3.38 -16.41
CA PRO A 289 -21.31 1.97 -16.31
C PRO A 289 -19.87 1.67 -16.75
N ASP A 290 -19.43 2.27 -17.86
CA ASP A 290 -18.10 2.07 -18.46
C ASP A 290 -17.16 3.28 -18.28
N GLY A 291 -17.64 4.30 -17.58
CA GLY A 291 -16.93 5.56 -17.40
C GLY A 291 -15.81 5.51 -16.37
N LEU A 292 -15.13 6.63 -16.24
CA LEU A 292 -14.02 6.80 -15.32
C LEU A 292 -14.49 6.67 -13.86
N ASP A 293 -13.75 5.91 -13.06
CA ASP A 293 -13.95 5.87 -11.62
C ASP A 293 -13.20 7.04 -10.96
N VAL A 294 -13.85 8.20 -10.93
CA VAL A 294 -13.24 9.43 -10.39
C VAL A 294 -12.92 9.31 -8.90
N GLY A 295 -13.69 8.50 -8.16
CA GLY A 295 -13.40 8.22 -6.75
C GLY A 295 -12.13 7.40 -6.59
N ALA A 296 -12.00 6.31 -7.35
CA ALA A 296 -10.79 5.49 -7.33
C ALA A 296 -9.57 6.26 -7.84
N LEU A 297 -9.70 7.07 -8.89
CA LEU A 297 -8.60 7.90 -9.37
C LEU A 297 -8.14 8.94 -8.36
N ALA A 298 -9.08 9.61 -7.69
CA ALA A 298 -8.73 10.57 -6.66
C ALA A 298 -8.03 9.88 -5.48
N ARG A 299 -8.48 8.68 -5.10
CA ARG A 299 -7.84 7.83 -4.09
C ARG A 299 -6.42 7.46 -4.48
N ASN A 300 -6.27 6.88 -5.66
CA ASN A 300 -4.97 6.44 -6.14
C ASN A 300 -4.02 7.64 -6.31
N ALA A 301 -4.50 8.79 -6.78
CA ALA A 301 -3.69 10.01 -6.84
C ALA A 301 -3.23 10.48 -5.45
N SER A 302 -4.13 10.47 -4.46
CA SER A 302 -3.78 10.77 -3.06
C SER A 302 -2.72 9.82 -2.51
N GLU A 303 -2.84 8.53 -2.80
CA GLU A 303 -1.87 7.50 -2.41
C GLU A 303 -0.51 7.75 -3.07
N VAL A 304 -0.48 8.02 -4.39
CA VAL A 304 0.76 8.35 -5.12
C VAL A 304 1.47 9.54 -4.48
N VAL A 305 0.75 10.61 -4.14
CA VAL A 305 1.35 11.75 -3.42
C VAL A 305 2.07 11.25 -2.17
N GLY A 306 1.40 10.45 -1.35
CA GLY A 306 1.97 9.88 -0.14
C GLY A 306 3.19 8.96 -0.34
N VAL A 307 3.20 8.16 -1.41
CA VAL A 307 4.34 7.32 -1.81
C VAL A 307 5.18 7.98 -2.90
N PHE A 308 5.72 9.15 -2.61
CA PHE A 308 6.75 9.82 -3.43
C PHE A 308 6.29 10.42 -4.76
N GLY A 309 5.02 10.79 -4.90
CA GLY A 309 4.55 11.67 -5.95
C GLY A 309 4.98 13.12 -5.73
N ASP A 310 5.39 13.80 -6.79
CA ASP A 310 5.72 15.23 -6.80
C ASP A 310 4.50 16.05 -7.21
N VAL A 311 4.26 17.15 -6.50
CA VAL A 311 3.16 18.07 -6.74
C VAL A 311 3.67 19.49 -6.64
N ALA A 312 3.57 20.23 -7.74
CA ALA A 312 3.86 21.65 -7.79
C ALA A 312 2.62 22.47 -7.42
N PHE A 313 2.45 22.72 -6.11
CA PHE A 313 1.38 23.56 -5.59
C PHE A 313 1.48 24.99 -6.11
N ARG A 314 0.32 25.55 -6.50
CA ARG A 314 0.16 26.92 -7.02
C ARG A 314 -0.86 27.66 -6.17
N SER A 315 -0.60 28.93 -5.89
CA SER A 315 -1.48 29.81 -5.10
C SER A 315 -2.52 30.56 -5.94
N ASN A 316 -2.46 30.47 -7.28
CA ASN A 316 -3.21 31.37 -8.16
C ASN A 316 -4.43 30.69 -8.80
N SER A 317 -5.62 31.22 -8.49
CA SER A 317 -6.95 30.74 -8.95
C SER A 317 -7.19 30.83 -10.46
N LEU A 318 -6.34 31.54 -11.21
CA LEU A 318 -6.51 31.74 -12.66
C LEU A 318 -6.20 30.51 -13.51
N PHE A 319 -5.42 29.55 -12.99
CA PHE A 319 -5.12 28.29 -13.67
C PHE A 319 -5.62 27.13 -12.81
N LYS A 320 -6.59 26.38 -13.33
CA LYS A 320 -7.11 25.18 -12.65
C LYS A 320 -6.04 24.10 -12.58
N GLY A 321 -5.97 23.44 -11.43
CA GLY A 321 -5.22 22.22 -11.23
C GLY A 321 -3.73 22.35 -10.90
N PHE A 322 -3.19 21.29 -10.30
CA PHE A 322 -1.77 21.18 -9.93
C PHE A 322 -1.02 20.28 -10.90
N VAL A 323 0.17 20.75 -11.30
CA VAL A 323 1.09 19.90 -12.06
C VAL A 323 1.71 18.90 -11.09
N SER A 324 1.75 17.63 -11.50
CA SER A 324 2.27 16.55 -10.67
C SER A 324 2.92 15.47 -11.52
N SER A 325 3.68 14.59 -10.86
CA SER A 325 4.24 13.38 -11.49
C SER A 325 3.22 12.25 -11.64
N VAL A 326 2.05 12.34 -10.99
CA VAL A 326 1.00 11.32 -10.98
C VAL A 326 0.57 10.96 -12.41
N ARG A 327 0.38 9.67 -12.71
CA ARG A 327 0.03 9.18 -14.06
C ARG A 327 -1.43 8.75 -14.14
N ILE A 328 -2.35 9.66 -14.44
CA ILE A 328 -3.80 9.37 -14.37
C ILE A 328 -4.24 8.25 -15.33
N ASP A 329 -3.70 8.19 -16.55
CA ASP A 329 -4.05 7.11 -17.50
C ASP A 329 -3.59 5.74 -17.01
N ASN A 330 -2.41 5.69 -16.38
CA ASN A 330 -1.88 4.47 -15.78
C ASN A 330 -2.70 4.05 -14.56
N LEU A 331 -3.14 5.01 -13.73
CA LEU A 331 -4.02 4.74 -12.59
C LEU A 331 -5.39 4.19 -13.04
N ASP A 332 -5.97 4.68 -14.14
CA ASP A 332 -7.20 4.11 -14.71
C ASP A 332 -6.95 2.67 -15.22
N GLN A 333 -5.82 2.44 -15.88
CA GLN A 333 -5.46 1.09 -16.34
C GLN A 333 -5.27 0.10 -15.19
N LEU A 334 -4.60 0.53 -14.10
CA LEU A 334 -4.42 -0.26 -12.89
C LEU A 334 -5.78 -0.58 -12.24
N GLU A 335 -6.66 0.42 -12.09
CA GLU A 335 -8.00 0.22 -11.51
C GLU A 335 -8.88 -0.71 -12.35
N ARG A 336 -8.83 -0.58 -13.68
CA ARG A 336 -9.53 -1.50 -14.59
C ARG A 336 -8.98 -2.92 -14.50
N THR A 337 -7.69 -3.07 -14.25
CA THR A 337 -7.05 -4.38 -14.04
C THR A 337 -7.48 -4.98 -12.71
N LEU A 338 -7.55 -4.16 -11.67
CA LEU A 338 -8.03 -4.56 -10.35
C LEU A 338 -9.49 -5.04 -10.35
N GLN A 339 -10.35 -4.46 -11.20
CA GLN A 339 -11.74 -4.92 -11.38
C GLN A 339 -11.87 -6.39 -11.83
N ARG A 340 -10.81 -6.97 -12.42
CA ARG A 340 -10.79 -8.38 -12.86
C ARG A 340 -10.18 -9.33 -11.84
N LEU A 341 -9.59 -8.80 -10.77
CA LEU A 341 -8.90 -9.59 -9.74
C LEU A 341 -9.92 -10.43 -8.95
N LYS A 342 -9.76 -11.75 -9.00
CA LYS A 342 -10.49 -12.65 -8.10
C LYS A 342 -9.80 -12.77 -6.75
N PRO A 343 -10.58 -12.92 -5.67
CA PRO A 343 -10.06 -13.40 -4.39
C PRO A 343 -9.28 -14.72 -4.58
N PRO A 344 -8.14 -14.92 -3.89
CA PRO A 344 -7.36 -16.13 -4.02
C PRO A 344 -8.10 -17.36 -3.48
N LYS A 345 -8.18 -18.43 -4.27
CA LYS A 345 -8.74 -19.70 -3.82
C LYS A 345 -7.77 -20.40 -2.86
N TRP A 346 -8.29 -21.08 -1.83
CA TRP A 346 -7.50 -21.96 -0.96
C TRP A 346 -6.75 -23.03 -1.78
N PRO A 347 -5.40 -23.08 -1.70
CA PRO A 347 -4.60 -24.08 -2.39
C PRO A 347 -4.77 -25.47 -1.75
N GLU A 348 -4.92 -26.51 -2.56
CA GLU A 348 -5.04 -27.90 -2.09
C GLU A 348 -3.82 -28.34 -1.26
N LYS A 349 -2.64 -27.78 -1.55
CA LYS A 349 -1.39 -28.03 -0.81
C LYS A 349 -1.40 -27.51 0.63
N LEU A 350 -2.29 -26.57 0.98
CA LEU A 350 -2.51 -26.13 2.36
C LEU A 350 -3.35 -27.15 3.16
N GLY A 351 -3.92 -28.16 2.51
CA GLY A 351 -4.70 -29.22 3.13
C GLY A 351 -6.09 -29.35 2.52
N ALA A 352 -6.63 -30.57 2.57
CA ALA A 352 -7.99 -30.85 2.15
C ALA A 352 -8.99 -30.16 3.07
N ILE A 353 -10.10 -29.70 2.48
CA ILE A 353 -11.20 -29.07 3.19
C ILE A 353 -12.19 -30.14 3.65
N ASP A 354 -12.57 -30.12 4.92
CA ASP A 354 -13.56 -31.02 5.52
C ASP A 354 -15.00 -30.53 5.22
N PRO A 355 -15.77 -31.24 4.36
CA PRO A 355 -17.10 -30.80 3.94
C PRO A 355 -18.12 -30.75 5.08
N VAL A 356 -17.98 -31.59 6.11
CA VAL A 356 -18.91 -31.62 7.26
C VAL A 356 -18.70 -30.35 8.10
N LYS A 357 -17.45 -29.98 8.33
CA LYS A 357 -17.10 -28.74 9.03
C LYS A 357 -17.48 -27.51 8.24
N VAL A 358 -17.33 -27.52 6.92
CA VAL A 358 -17.80 -26.43 6.05
C VAL A 358 -19.29 -26.20 6.23
N GLU A 359 -20.11 -27.25 6.23
CA GLU A 359 -21.56 -27.12 6.39
C GLU A 359 -21.94 -26.57 7.77
N GLN A 360 -21.28 -27.05 8.83
CA GLN A 360 -21.47 -26.51 10.18
C GLN A 360 -21.01 -25.05 10.28
N GLY A 361 -19.85 -24.72 9.72
CA GLY A 361 -19.28 -23.38 9.69
C GLY A 361 -20.16 -22.41 8.92
N ALA A 362 -20.75 -22.83 7.80
CA ALA A 362 -21.68 -22.02 7.02
C ALA A 362 -22.90 -21.59 7.85
N ARG A 363 -23.48 -22.52 8.63
CA ARG A 363 -24.59 -22.19 9.55
C ARG A 363 -24.16 -21.22 10.65
N LEU A 364 -22.99 -21.43 11.24
CA LEU A 364 -22.45 -20.52 12.25
C LEU A 364 -22.21 -19.12 11.65
N PHE A 365 -21.67 -19.06 10.44
CA PHE A 365 -21.41 -17.81 9.74
C PHE A 365 -22.70 -17.06 9.42
N ASP A 366 -23.71 -17.75 8.90
CA ASP A 366 -25.00 -17.16 8.57
C ASP A 366 -25.67 -16.54 9.80
N ASN A 367 -25.59 -17.23 10.95
CA ASN A 367 -26.22 -16.78 12.19
C ASN A 367 -25.45 -15.68 12.92
N ASN A 368 -24.13 -15.59 12.76
CA ASN A 368 -23.28 -14.75 13.64
C ASN A 368 -22.41 -13.72 12.90
N CYS A 369 -22.18 -13.88 11.60
CA CYS A 369 -21.20 -13.09 10.85
C CYS A 369 -21.82 -12.32 9.67
N SER A 370 -22.80 -12.93 8.98
CA SER A 370 -23.37 -12.43 7.73
C SER A 370 -24.06 -11.07 7.84
N SER A 371 -24.51 -10.70 9.05
CA SER A 371 -25.14 -9.39 9.33
C SER A 371 -24.17 -8.21 9.22
N CYS A 372 -22.86 -8.47 9.19
CA CYS A 372 -21.80 -7.49 8.98
C CYS A 372 -20.95 -7.82 7.74
N HIS A 373 -20.62 -9.11 7.56
CA HIS A 373 -19.77 -9.60 6.50
C HIS A 373 -20.62 -10.18 5.38
N LEU A 374 -20.99 -9.32 4.41
CA LEU A 374 -21.80 -9.69 3.26
C LEU A 374 -21.24 -10.95 2.57
N PRO A 375 -22.00 -12.07 2.51
CA PRO A 375 -21.63 -13.22 1.71
C PRO A 375 -21.52 -12.82 0.24
N LEU A 376 -20.36 -13.05 -0.36
CA LEU A 376 -20.09 -12.72 -1.76
C LEU A 376 -19.39 -13.91 -2.42
N SER A 377 -19.95 -14.36 -3.55
CA SER A 377 -19.31 -15.41 -4.35
C SER A 377 -17.97 -14.93 -4.89
N ARG A 378 -16.96 -15.81 -4.88
CA ARG A 378 -15.64 -15.54 -5.47
C ARG A 378 -15.70 -15.05 -6.92
N ASP A 379 -16.66 -15.54 -7.69
CA ASP A 379 -16.82 -15.18 -9.11
C ASP A 379 -17.67 -13.92 -9.32
N ASP A 380 -18.27 -13.36 -8.27
CA ASP A 380 -19.03 -12.13 -8.34
C ASP A 380 -18.12 -10.90 -8.17
N LEU A 381 -17.62 -10.41 -9.31
CA LEU A 381 -16.78 -9.21 -9.40
C LEU A 381 -17.58 -7.94 -9.74
N LYS A 382 -18.93 -8.00 -9.78
CA LYS A 382 -19.77 -6.93 -10.31
C LYS A 382 -20.76 -6.36 -9.30
N SER A 383 -21.25 -7.17 -8.37
CA SER A 383 -22.23 -6.72 -7.39
C SER A 383 -21.69 -5.57 -6.56
N LYS A 384 -22.49 -4.50 -6.43
CA LYS A 384 -22.14 -3.35 -5.61
C LYS A 384 -22.18 -3.75 -4.13
N ILE A 385 -21.12 -3.43 -3.40
CA ILE A 385 -21.03 -3.64 -1.96
C ILE A 385 -21.24 -2.30 -1.27
N VAL A 386 -22.31 -2.19 -0.48
CA VAL A 386 -22.49 -1.04 0.42
C VAL A 386 -21.74 -1.35 1.70
N ALA A 387 -20.72 -0.55 2.01
CA ALA A 387 -19.90 -0.72 3.19
C ALA A 387 -20.72 -0.54 4.47
N GLN A 388 -20.75 -1.58 5.29
CA GLN A 388 -21.26 -1.48 6.65
C GLN A 388 -20.18 -0.87 7.54
N MET A 389 -20.48 0.31 8.07
CA MET A 389 -19.58 1.08 8.92
C MET A 389 -20.02 0.93 10.37
N THR A 390 -19.16 0.37 11.21
CA THR A 390 -19.43 0.25 12.64
C THR A 390 -18.63 1.30 13.41
N PRO A 391 -19.30 2.25 14.09
CA PRO A 391 -18.63 3.32 14.84
C PRO A 391 -17.69 2.80 15.92
N ILE A 392 -16.52 3.44 16.06
CA ILE A 392 -15.65 3.18 17.21
C ILE A 392 -16.31 3.70 18.48
N SER A 393 -16.22 2.94 19.56
CA SER A 393 -16.87 3.33 20.82
C SER A 393 -16.11 2.82 22.04
N THR A 394 -16.49 3.33 23.21
CA THR A 394 -16.18 2.75 24.53
C THR A 394 -17.34 1.91 25.09
N ARG A 395 -18.50 1.93 24.42
CA ARG A 395 -19.65 1.10 24.78
C ARG A 395 -19.40 -0.36 24.42
N PRO A 396 -20.06 -1.32 25.09
CA PRO A 396 -20.03 -2.73 24.68
C PRO A 396 -20.34 -2.89 23.18
N GLU A 397 -19.74 -3.89 22.56
CA GLU A 397 -19.89 -4.11 21.11
C GLU A 397 -21.33 -4.49 20.74
N SER A 398 -21.81 -3.87 19.66
CA SER A 398 -23.08 -4.18 19.00
C SER A 398 -22.98 -3.86 17.52
N LEU A 399 -24.05 -4.08 16.75
CA LEU A 399 -24.10 -3.63 15.34
C LEU A 399 -23.89 -2.11 15.17
N GLN A 400 -23.90 -1.33 16.27
CA GLN A 400 -23.70 0.12 16.29
C GLN A 400 -22.39 0.55 16.98
N SER A 401 -21.56 -0.38 17.47
CA SER A 401 -20.31 -0.08 18.17
C SER A 401 -19.27 -1.18 18.00
N ILE A 402 -18.01 -0.77 17.77
CA ILE A 402 -16.83 -1.63 17.78
C ILE A 402 -15.79 -1.10 18.76
N ASN A 403 -15.10 -1.99 19.47
CA ASN A 403 -14.07 -1.65 20.46
C ASN A 403 -12.65 -2.02 19.99
N THR A 404 -12.43 -2.11 18.67
CA THR A 404 -11.09 -2.26 18.08
C THR A 404 -10.27 -0.97 18.24
N ASP A 405 -8.96 -1.05 17.96
CA ASP A 405 -8.05 0.10 18.12
C ASP A 405 -8.59 1.38 17.44
N PRO A 406 -8.72 2.50 18.14
CA PRO A 406 -9.40 3.69 17.62
C PRO A 406 -8.49 4.62 16.81
N TRP A 407 -7.17 4.42 16.85
CA TRP A 407 -6.22 5.49 16.52
C TRP A 407 -6.20 5.88 15.06
N MET A 408 -6.35 4.93 14.13
CA MET A 408 -6.37 5.28 12.70
C MET A 408 -7.55 6.19 12.38
N ALA A 409 -8.75 5.86 12.87
CA ALA A 409 -9.95 6.66 12.67
C ALA A 409 -9.85 8.02 13.38
N CYS A 410 -9.35 8.06 14.62
CA CYS A 410 -9.14 9.31 15.36
C CYS A 410 -8.12 10.23 14.68
N ASN A 411 -6.99 9.70 14.22
CA ASN A 411 -5.95 10.47 13.55
C ASN A 411 -6.50 11.13 12.26
N ALA A 412 -7.39 10.46 11.53
CA ALA A 412 -7.98 11.00 10.31
C ALA A 412 -8.78 12.31 10.52
N VAL A 413 -9.38 12.52 11.70
CA VAL A 413 -10.24 13.70 11.97
C VAL A 413 -9.58 14.77 12.85
N GLN A 414 -8.49 14.41 13.54
CA GLN A 414 -7.87 15.26 14.57
C GLN A 414 -6.68 16.08 14.10
N PHE A 415 -6.06 15.75 12.96
CA PHE A 415 -4.84 16.42 12.51
C PHE A 415 -5.09 17.52 11.49
N ILE A 416 -4.51 18.68 11.78
CA ILE A 416 -4.49 19.90 10.97
C ILE A 416 -3.03 20.33 10.86
N SER A 417 -2.63 20.87 9.71
CA SER A 417 -1.35 21.55 9.51
C SER A 417 -1.59 22.78 8.66
N ASP A 418 -0.65 23.74 8.72
CA ASP A 418 -0.62 24.92 7.86
C ASP A 418 -0.84 24.51 6.38
N PRO A 419 -1.90 25.02 5.73
CA PRO A 419 -2.25 24.66 4.36
C PRO A 419 -1.30 25.27 3.31
N GLY A 420 -0.43 26.23 3.68
CA GLY A 420 0.49 26.88 2.76
C GLY A 420 -0.23 27.42 1.53
N LYS A 421 0.21 27.01 0.34
CA LYS A 421 -0.37 27.42 -0.95
C LYS A 421 -1.78 26.88 -1.22
N LEU A 422 -2.29 25.94 -0.41
CA LEU A 422 -3.68 25.49 -0.50
C LEU A 422 -4.68 26.48 0.12
N LYS A 423 -4.21 27.42 0.97
CA LYS A 423 -5.08 28.37 1.64
C LYS A 423 -5.93 29.15 0.63
N GLY A 424 -7.25 29.17 0.82
CA GLY A 424 -8.19 29.81 -0.09
C GLY A 424 -8.65 28.95 -1.28
N ALA A 425 -8.10 27.75 -1.49
CA ALA A 425 -8.63 26.81 -2.48
C ALA A 425 -10.03 26.35 -2.08
N LEU A 426 -10.92 26.14 -3.06
CA LEU A 426 -12.28 25.64 -2.80
C LEU A 426 -12.24 24.25 -2.15
N LEU A 427 -13.08 24.05 -1.13
CA LEU A 427 -13.28 22.72 -0.53
C LEU A 427 -13.98 21.77 -1.52
N ASN A 428 -13.86 20.46 -1.29
CA ASN A 428 -14.52 19.45 -2.13
C ASN A 428 -16.05 19.44 -1.95
N THR A 429 -16.58 20.04 -0.89
CA THR A 429 -18.01 20.32 -0.73
C THR A 429 -18.52 21.39 -1.71
N PHE A 430 -17.60 22.19 -2.28
CA PHE A 430 -17.88 23.46 -2.97
C PHE A 430 -18.52 24.54 -2.10
N ASP A 431 -18.52 24.33 -0.78
CA ASP A 431 -18.98 25.29 0.22
C ASP A 431 -17.80 25.66 1.11
N GLY A 432 -17.33 26.90 0.98
CA GLY A 432 -16.15 27.40 1.69
C GLY A 432 -14.80 27.09 1.01
N VAL A 433 -13.73 27.39 1.74
CA VAL A 433 -12.35 27.29 1.27
C VAL A 433 -11.45 26.64 2.32
N VAL A 434 -10.28 26.16 1.90
CA VAL A 434 -9.23 25.69 2.80
C VAL A 434 -8.76 26.84 3.69
N THR A 435 -8.77 26.61 5.00
CA THR A 435 -8.35 27.55 6.05
C THR A 435 -7.28 26.91 6.95
N ASP A 436 -6.78 27.68 7.92
CA ASP A 436 -5.85 27.17 8.93
C ASP A 436 -6.46 26.13 9.87
N GLN A 437 -7.78 25.88 9.77
CA GLN A 437 -8.50 24.85 10.52
C GLN A 437 -8.86 23.63 9.67
N THR A 438 -8.51 23.61 8.39
CA THR A 438 -8.85 22.49 7.50
C THR A 438 -7.98 21.27 7.79
N THR A 439 -8.61 20.11 8.00
CA THR A 439 -7.91 18.84 8.27
C THR A 439 -6.95 18.49 7.15
N LEU A 440 -5.88 17.77 7.50
CA LEU A 440 -4.94 17.27 6.49
C LEU A 440 -5.61 16.32 5.48
N VAL A 441 -6.59 15.53 5.91
CA VAL A 441 -7.36 14.64 5.00
C VAL A 441 -8.09 15.47 3.95
N THR A 442 -8.76 16.56 4.34
CA THR A 442 -9.41 17.46 3.38
C THR A 442 -8.38 18.17 2.48
N GLN A 443 -7.23 18.59 3.01
CA GLN A 443 -6.15 19.16 2.17
C GLN A 443 -5.65 18.17 1.11
N LEU A 444 -5.51 16.89 1.46
CA LEU A 444 -5.17 15.81 0.53
C LEU A 444 -6.28 15.60 -0.52
N GLY A 445 -7.55 15.64 -0.10
CA GLY A 445 -8.70 15.58 -1.00
C GLY A 445 -8.72 16.70 -2.04
N VAL A 446 -8.47 17.94 -1.61
CA VAL A 446 -8.36 19.09 -2.52
C VAL A 446 -7.17 18.92 -3.46
N THR A 447 -6.02 18.47 -2.94
CA THR A 447 -4.82 18.20 -3.76
C THR A 447 -5.09 17.18 -4.86
N ALA A 448 -5.78 16.06 -4.55
CA ALA A 448 -6.12 15.04 -5.53
C ALA A 448 -7.09 15.55 -6.61
N ARG A 449 -8.10 16.34 -6.23
CA ARG A 449 -9.00 17.01 -7.17
C ARG A 449 -8.21 17.88 -8.15
N GLU A 450 -7.34 18.75 -7.64
CA GLU A 450 -6.57 19.67 -8.48
C GLU A 450 -5.58 18.94 -9.40
N ILE A 451 -4.98 17.83 -8.95
CA ILE A 451 -4.15 16.97 -9.82
C ILE A 451 -4.98 16.43 -11.00
N LEU A 452 -6.19 15.92 -10.72
CA LEU A 452 -7.06 15.34 -11.73
C LEU A 452 -7.55 16.38 -12.73
N LEU A 453 -7.99 17.55 -12.26
CA LEU A 453 -8.46 18.64 -13.12
C LEU A 453 -7.35 19.16 -14.05
N ASN A 454 -6.08 19.12 -13.61
CA ASN A 454 -4.95 19.52 -14.44
C ASN A 454 -4.72 18.56 -15.62
N GLN A 455 -4.88 17.25 -15.40
CA GLN A 455 -4.56 16.23 -16.40
C GLN A 455 -5.77 15.77 -17.23
N LYS A 456 -6.99 15.93 -16.71
CA LYS A 456 -8.25 15.55 -17.36
C LYS A 456 -9.24 16.72 -17.31
N LYS A 457 -9.03 17.69 -18.20
CA LYS A 457 -9.80 18.95 -18.25
C LYS A 457 -11.31 18.77 -18.47
N ASP A 458 -11.72 17.65 -19.05
CA ASP A 458 -13.13 17.32 -19.29
C ASP A 458 -13.85 16.79 -18.03
N LEU A 459 -13.12 16.54 -16.93
CA LEU A 459 -13.75 16.17 -15.67
C LEU A 459 -14.45 17.37 -15.05
N LEU A 460 -15.74 17.20 -14.78
CA LEU A 460 -16.54 18.17 -14.05
C LEU A 460 -16.11 18.20 -12.58
N GLU A 461 -15.86 19.38 -12.03
CA GLU A 461 -15.51 19.55 -10.61
C GLU A 461 -16.52 18.86 -9.67
N LEU A 462 -17.81 18.96 -9.97
CA LEU A 462 -18.90 18.30 -9.22
C LEU A 462 -18.75 16.76 -9.11
N ALA A 463 -17.95 16.14 -9.98
CA ALA A 463 -17.63 14.72 -9.87
C ALA A 463 -16.91 14.41 -8.53
N PHE A 464 -16.20 15.38 -7.95
CA PHE A 464 -15.42 15.27 -6.72
C PHE A 464 -16.15 15.74 -5.46
N LYS A 465 -17.45 16.04 -5.55
CA LYS A 465 -18.24 16.50 -4.40
C LYS A 465 -18.08 15.54 -3.22
N ASP A 466 -17.67 16.10 -2.08
CA ASP A 466 -17.48 15.42 -0.77
C ASP A 466 -16.32 14.39 -0.72
N TYR A 467 -15.44 14.35 -1.73
CA TYR A 467 -14.31 13.41 -1.76
C TYR A 467 -13.24 13.74 -0.69
N LEU A 468 -12.90 12.76 0.18
CA LEU A 468 -11.98 12.94 1.33
C LEU A 468 -12.29 14.19 2.17
N ASP A 469 -13.56 14.60 2.25
CA ASP A 469 -13.95 15.75 3.07
C ASP A 469 -14.25 15.28 4.50
N VAL A 470 -13.41 15.73 5.43
CA VAL A 470 -13.52 15.39 6.85
C VAL A 470 -13.55 16.67 7.66
N LYS A 471 -14.66 16.88 8.36
CA LYS A 471 -14.81 18.00 9.30
C LYS A 471 -13.68 17.98 10.33
N PRO A 472 -13.08 19.14 10.65
CA PRO A 472 -12.09 19.21 11.71
C PRO A 472 -12.74 18.99 13.07
N SER A 473 -12.11 18.17 13.92
CA SER A 473 -12.53 18.06 15.31
C SER A 473 -12.47 19.44 15.99
N PRO A 474 -13.42 19.80 16.88
CA PRO A 474 -13.41 21.09 17.56
C PRO A 474 -12.09 21.31 18.32
N PRO A 475 -11.58 22.56 18.39
CA PRO A 475 -10.41 22.86 19.20
C PRO A 475 -10.64 22.42 20.65
N ARG A 476 -9.65 21.79 21.26
CA ARG A 476 -9.76 21.41 22.68
C ARG A 476 -9.81 22.66 23.55
N VAL A 477 -10.94 22.90 24.21
CA VAL A 477 -11.05 23.89 25.27
C VAL A 477 -10.35 23.34 26.50
N VAL A 478 -9.08 23.68 26.69
CA VAL A 478 -8.35 23.35 27.92
C VAL A 478 -8.84 24.28 29.01
N HIS A 479 -9.85 23.87 29.78
CA HIS A 479 -10.21 24.56 31.02
C HIS A 479 -9.05 24.43 32.01
N LYS A 480 -8.24 25.49 32.16
CA LYS A 480 -7.30 25.63 33.27
C LYS A 480 -8.07 25.86 34.57
N SER A 481 -8.71 24.82 35.08
CA SER A 481 -9.29 24.83 36.43
C SER A 481 -8.18 24.74 37.46
N ALA A 482 -8.19 25.64 38.45
CA ALA A 482 -7.26 25.65 39.57
C ALA A 482 -7.33 24.38 40.46
N PHE A 483 -8.34 23.53 40.27
CA PHE A 483 -8.53 22.26 40.98
C PHE A 483 -7.98 21.03 40.24
N SER A 484 -7.32 21.21 39.09
CA SER A 484 -6.92 20.11 38.22
C SER A 484 -5.54 19.49 38.56
N LEU A 485 -5.20 19.34 39.84
CA LEU A 485 -3.98 18.66 40.29
C LEU A 485 -3.92 17.18 39.84
N LEU A 486 -5.05 16.57 39.47
CA LEU A 486 -5.16 15.20 38.96
C LEU A 486 -5.03 15.05 37.42
N SER A 487 -5.11 16.13 36.62
CA SER A 487 -5.01 16.02 35.14
C SER A 487 -3.59 16.05 34.59
N PHE A 488 -2.59 16.27 35.46
CA PHE A 488 -1.18 16.13 35.14
C PHE A 488 -0.76 14.66 34.94
N ALA A 489 -1.61 13.70 35.35
CA ALA A 489 -1.31 12.26 35.26
C ALA A 489 -1.70 11.60 33.92
N SER A 490 -2.53 12.22 33.06
CA SER A 490 -2.93 11.63 31.78
C SER A 490 -2.05 12.12 30.63
N SER A 491 -1.50 11.17 29.85
CA SER A 491 -0.70 11.46 28.66
C SER A 491 -1.50 12.27 27.64
N GLU A 492 -0.81 13.06 26.81
CA GLU A 492 -1.45 13.81 25.72
C GLU A 492 -2.23 12.86 24.80
N LYS A 493 -1.66 11.69 24.46
CA LYS A 493 -2.36 10.66 23.69
C LYS A 493 -3.67 10.23 24.36
N ASN A 494 -3.72 10.01 25.68
CA ASN A 494 -4.99 9.70 26.35
C ASN A 494 -6.01 10.85 26.28
N LYS A 495 -5.58 12.12 26.40
CA LYS A 495 -6.45 13.28 26.22
C LYS A 495 -7.01 13.35 24.79
N ARG A 496 -6.18 13.04 23.78
CA ARG A 496 -6.60 12.94 22.38
C ARG A 496 -7.67 11.88 22.17
N LEU A 497 -7.51 10.72 22.81
CA LEU A 497 -8.47 9.63 22.70
C LEU A 497 -9.83 9.99 23.29
N GLN A 498 -9.85 10.57 24.50
CA GLN A 498 -11.10 11.01 25.12
C GLN A 498 -11.82 12.07 24.29
N ALA A 499 -11.08 13.02 23.72
CA ALA A 499 -11.65 14.01 22.81
C ALA A 499 -12.22 13.35 21.53
N CYS A 500 -11.58 12.30 21.00
CA CYS A 500 -12.08 11.56 19.84
C CYS A 500 -13.42 10.88 20.14
N TYR A 501 -13.52 10.16 21.25
CA TYR A 501 -14.77 9.47 21.63
C TYR A 501 -15.91 10.43 22.00
N ALA A 502 -15.62 11.68 22.34
CA ALA A 502 -16.62 12.71 22.59
C ALA A 502 -17.22 13.31 21.30
N LEU A 503 -16.65 13.02 20.12
CA LEU A 503 -17.17 13.52 18.85
C LEU A 503 -18.50 12.86 18.49
N ASN A 504 -19.37 13.65 17.87
CA ASN A 504 -20.67 13.18 17.41
C ASN A 504 -20.50 12.30 16.15
N ILE A 505 -20.74 11.00 16.27
CA ILE A 505 -20.56 10.04 15.16
C ILE A 505 -21.44 10.30 13.92
N GLN A 506 -22.57 11.01 14.07
CA GLN A 506 -23.37 11.44 12.92
C GLN A 506 -22.69 12.56 12.13
N GLU A 507 -21.91 13.40 12.81
CA GLU A 507 -21.11 14.46 12.18
C GLU A 507 -19.76 13.93 11.65
N TYR A 508 -19.21 12.89 12.27
CA TYR A 508 -17.92 12.27 11.93
C TYR A 508 -18.11 10.78 11.57
N PRO A 509 -18.74 10.45 10.43
CA PRO A 509 -19.06 9.07 10.06
C PRO A 509 -17.82 8.21 9.76
N THR A 510 -16.63 8.82 9.64
CA THR A 510 -15.33 8.14 9.48
C THR A 510 -14.72 7.73 10.82
N LEU A 511 -15.35 8.03 11.96
CA LEU A 511 -15.04 7.43 13.26
C LEU A 511 -15.66 6.04 13.37
N ALA A 512 -15.32 5.19 12.41
CA ALA A 512 -15.89 3.87 12.23
C ALA A 512 -14.90 2.98 11.48
N TYR A 513 -15.14 1.67 11.50
CA TYR A 513 -14.46 0.73 10.64
C TYR A 513 -15.43 -0.04 9.76
N LYS A 514 -14.97 -0.34 8.54
CA LYS A 514 -15.73 -1.06 7.53
C LYS A 514 -15.67 -2.57 7.76
N ALA A 515 -16.82 -3.22 7.86
CA ALA A 515 -16.92 -4.66 7.65
C ALA A 515 -16.92 -4.97 6.13
N ARG A 516 -16.17 -6.01 5.73
CA ARG A 516 -15.94 -6.37 4.33
C ARG A 516 -16.42 -7.80 4.06
N PRO A 517 -16.75 -8.16 2.80
CA PRO A 517 -16.82 -9.56 2.42
C PRO A 517 -15.53 -10.30 2.79
N LEU A 518 -15.66 -11.57 3.18
CA LEU A 518 -14.57 -12.41 3.68
C LEU A 518 -14.09 -13.42 2.62
N THR A 519 -14.51 -13.27 1.38
CA THR A 519 -13.99 -14.01 0.20
C THR A 519 -12.47 -13.83 0.13
N GLY A 520 -11.70 -14.93 0.13
CA GLY A 520 -10.23 -14.91 0.15
C GLY A 520 -9.57 -14.55 1.50
N ILE A 521 -10.33 -14.48 2.61
CA ILE A 521 -9.81 -14.04 3.93
C ILE A 521 -8.64 -14.86 4.46
N TRP A 522 -8.48 -16.11 4.01
CA TRP A 522 -7.37 -16.96 4.41
C TRP A 522 -6.00 -16.34 4.09
N ALA A 523 -5.93 -15.50 3.05
CA ALA A 523 -4.68 -14.95 2.51
C ALA A 523 -4.35 -13.54 3.02
N THR A 524 -4.99 -13.08 4.10
CA THR A 524 -4.90 -11.67 4.56
C THR A 524 -4.39 -11.51 5.98
N ALA A 525 -3.80 -12.55 6.56
CA ALA A 525 -3.20 -12.44 7.88
C ALA A 525 -2.07 -11.40 7.89
N PRO A 526 -1.81 -10.75 9.04
CA PRO A 526 -2.60 -10.76 10.27
C PRO A 526 -3.94 -10.02 10.15
N TYR A 527 -4.86 -10.31 11.07
CA TYR A 527 -6.25 -9.84 11.09
C TYR A 527 -6.46 -8.59 11.96
N LEU A 528 -7.67 -8.03 11.84
CA LEU A 528 -8.06 -6.66 12.22
C LEU A 528 -7.37 -5.60 11.37
N HIS A 529 -7.90 -4.37 11.42
CA HIS A 529 -7.39 -3.26 10.61
C HIS A 529 -5.92 -2.93 10.89
N ASN A 530 -5.41 -3.24 12.09
CA ASN A 530 -4.04 -2.95 12.54
C ASN A 530 -3.13 -4.18 12.59
N GLY A 531 -3.59 -5.34 12.11
CA GLY A 531 -2.80 -6.57 12.09
C GLY A 531 -2.43 -7.12 13.47
N SER A 532 -3.23 -6.82 14.50
CA SER A 532 -2.95 -7.16 15.91
C SER A 532 -3.36 -8.58 16.30
N VAL A 533 -3.97 -9.34 15.38
CA VAL A 533 -4.42 -10.72 15.63
C VAL A 533 -3.83 -11.65 14.57
N ARG A 534 -2.97 -12.58 14.99
CA ARG A 534 -2.10 -13.33 14.08
C ARG A 534 -2.83 -14.33 13.18
N THR A 535 -3.84 -15.04 13.70
CA THR A 535 -4.55 -16.13 13.00
C THR A 535 -6.07 -15.97 13.09
N LEU A 536 -6.84 -16.62 12.19
CA LEU A 536 -8.31 -16.63 12.32
C LEU A 536 -8.75 -17.33 13.59
N TYR A 537 -8.03 -18.37 14.03
CA TYR A 537 -8.30 -19.00 15.31
C TYR A 537 -8.17 -18.01 16.46
N ASP A 538 -7.08 -17.22 16.50
CA ASP A 538 -6.89 -16.18 17.51
C ASP A 538 -8.01 -15.12 17.43
N LEU A 539 -8.49 -14.77 16.24
CA LEU A 539 -9.60 -13.80 16.08
C LEU A 539 -10.90 -14.28 16.74
N LEU A 540 -11.16 -15.58 16.68
CA LEU A 540 -12.34 -16.22 17.25
C LEU A 540 -12.21 -16.54 18.75
N LEU A 541 -11.06 -16.23 19.38
CA LEU A 541 -10.92 -16.26 20.83
C LEU A 541 -11.52 -14.99 21.45
N PRO A 542 -11.96 -15.05 22.73
CA PRO A 542 -12.23 -13.86 23.52
C PRO A 542 -11.03 -12.89 23.44
N PRO A 543 -11.24 -11.56 23.29
CA PRO A 543 -10.16 -10.60 23.12
C PRO A 543 -9.03 -10.69 24.17
N ASP A 544 -9.39 -10.99 25.42
CA ASP A 544 -8.42 -11.12 26.52
C ASP A 544 -7.60 -12.42 26.46
N ALA A 545 -8.08 -13.44 25.75
CA ALA A 545 -7.39 -14.72 25.55
C ALA A 545 -6.48 -14.73 24.31
N ARG A 546 -6.60 -13.73 23.43
CA ARG A 546 -5.71 -13.57 22.27
C ARG A 546 -4.26 -13.36 22.74
N PRO A 547 -3.22 -13.73 21.98
CA PRO A 547 -1.84 -13.41 22.34
C PRO A 547 -1.62 -11.89 22.52
N SER A 548 -0.92 -11.46 23.59
CA SER A 548 -0.56 -10.03 23.80
C SER A 548 0.73 -9.62 23.09
N SER A 549 1.50 -10.60 22.62
CA SER A 549 2.70 -10.37 21.82
C SER A 549 2.98 -11.57 20.92
N PHE A 550 3.52 -11.31 19.74
CA PHE A 550 3.92 -12.34 18.76
C PHE A 550 4.92 -11.76 17.77
N LYS A 551 5.70 -12.62 17.11
CA LYS A 551 6.66 -12.24 16.06
C LYS A 551 5.96 -12.13 14.71
N THR A 552 6.44 -11.23 13.86
CA THR A 552 5.89 -11.02 12.51
C THR A 552 6.98 -10.98 11.43
N GLY A 553 6.53 -10.94 10.16
CA GLY A 553 7.38 -10.91 8.97
C GLY A 553 7.65 -12.28 8.35
N SER A 554 7.35 -13.37 9.05
CA SER A 554 7.40 -14.71 8.46
C SER A 554 6.38 -14.83 7.33
N ILE A 555 6.78 -15.52 6.26
CA ILE A 555 5.86 -15.94 5.20
C ILE A 555 5.31 -17.36 5.45
N VAL A 556 5.82 -18.07 6.47
CA VAL A 556 5.43 -19.46 6.76
C VAL A 556 4.04 -19.49 7.39
N PHE A 557 3.16 -20.25 6.76
CA PHE A 557 1.73 -20.30 7.04
C PHE A 557 1.36 -21.48 7.95
N ASP A 558 0.42 -21.24 8.85
CA ASP A 558 -0.29 -22.26 9.62
C ASP A 558 -1.68 -22.47 8.98
N PRO A 559 -1.90 -23.57 8.24
CA PRO A 559 -3.17 -23.82 7.59
C PRO A 559 -4.28 -24.27 8.55
N LYS A 560 -3.94 -24.67 9.78
CA LYS A 560 -4.90 -25.08 10.79
C LYS A 560 -5.50 -23.86 11.48
N ALA A 561 -4.65 -22.96 11.96
CA ALA A 561 -5.10 -21.71 12.59
C ALA A 561 -5.47 -20.62 11.56
N VAL A 562 -5.00 -20.76 10.32
CA VAL A 562 -5.13 -19.83 9.19
C VAL A 562 -4.50 -18.48 9.53
N GLY A 563 -3.20 -18.39 9.26
CA GLY A 563 -2.39 -17.19 9.43
C GLY A 563 -0.90 -17.52 9.43
N PHE A 564 -0.03 -16.56 9.75
CA PHE A 564 1.41 -16.84 9.84
C PHE A 564 1.79 -17.45 11.18
N ILE A 565 2.81 -18.32 11.18
CA ILE A 565 3.38 -18.84 12.43
C ILE A 565 4.01 -17.70 13.26
N ASP A 566 4.14 -17.91 14.57
CA ASP A 566 4.83 -16.98 15.47
C ASP A 566 6.36 -17.06 15.26
N ALA A 567 6.83 -16.46 14.17
CA ALA A 567 8.23 -16.43 13.79
C ALA A 567 8.60 -15.07 13.17
N ASN A 568 9.87 -14.73 13.31
CA ASN A 568 10.42 -13.55 12.63
C ASN A 568 10.52 -13.83 11.14
N GLY A 569 10.29 -12.78 10.36
CA GLY A 569 10.67 -12.75 8.96
C GLY A 569 12.18 -12.71 8.74
N PRO A 570 12.61 -12.62 7.47
CA PRO A 570 13.98 -12.25 7.15
C PRO A 570 14.33 -10.87 7.76
N GLY A 571 15.60 -10.68 8.12
CA GLY A 571 16.09 -9.41 8.67
C GLY A 571 16.02 -9.29 10.20
N ALA A 572 15.88 -8.06 10.68
CA ALA A 572 15.91 -7.77 12.12
C ALA A 572 14.61 -8.25 12.80
N PRO A 573 14.70 -8.99 13.92
CA PRO A 573 13.54 -9.54 14.59
C PRO A 573 12.58 -8.44 15.02
N PHE A 574 11.28 -8.73 14.96
CA PHE A 574 10.24 -7.80 15.40
C PHE A 574 9.20 -8.56 16.21
N THR A 575 8.95 -8.09 17.43
CA THR A 575 7.86 -8.58 18.27
C THR A 575 6.78 -7.51 18.32
N PHE A 576 5.61 -7.87 17.82
CA PHE A 576 4.41 -7.06 17.93
C PHE A 576 3.96 -7.06 19.38
N ASP A 577 3.72 -5.88 19.95
CA ASP A 577 3.18 -5.69 21.30
C ASP A 577 1.81 -5.01 21.19
N THR A 578 0.76 -5.72 21.62
CA THR A 578 -0.64 -5.26 21.53
C THR A 578 -1.02 -4.29 22.64
N SER A 579 -0.15 -4.07 23.63
CA SER A 579 -0.38 -3.11 24.71
C SER A 579 -0.09 -1.66 24.28
N LEU A 580 0.65 -1.48 23.18
CA LEU A 580 0.99 -0.17 22.65
C LEU A 580 -0.22 0.50 21.98
N PRO A 581 -0.46 1.80 22.22
CA PRO A 581 -1.52 2.54 21.53
C PRO A 581 -1.30 2.54 20.00
N GLY A 582 -2.29 2.05 19.24
CA GLY A 582 -2.21 1.81 17.78
C GLY A 582 -2.14 0.31 17.44
N ASN A 583 -1.78 -0.52 18.42
CA ASN A 583 -1.60 -1.97 18.27
C ASN A 583 -2.66 -2.79 19.00
N SER A 584 -3.73 -2.18 19.53
CA SER A 584 -4.70 -2.91 20.35
C SER A 584 -5.35 -4.07 19.57
N LYS A 585 -5.40 -5.24 20.23
CA LYS A 585 -6.08 -6.46 19.78
C LYS A 585 -7.53 -6.57 20.26
N ALA A 586 -8.05 -5.53 20.90
CA ALA A 586 -9.38 -5.52 21.51
C ALA A 586 -10.50 -5.52 20.45
N GLY A 587 -11.72 -5.79 20.92
CA GLY A 587 -12.93 -5.74 20.11
C GLY A 587 -13.06 -6.86 19.08
N HIS A 588 -14.06 -6.74 18.21
CA HIS A 588 -14.48 -7.77 17.26
C HIS A 588 -14.76 -9.12 17.95
N ASP A 589 -15.41 -9.08 19.12
CA ASP A 589 -15.93 -10.27 19.79
C ASP A 589 -17.28 -10.64 19.18
N TYR A 590 -18.29 -9.76 19.23
CA TYR A 590 -19.64 -10.01 18.70
C TYR A 590 -20.23 -11.39 19.06
N GLY A 591 -19.86 -11.95 20.22
CA GLY A 591 -20.27 -13.28 20.66
C GLY A 591 -19.38 -14.43 20.20
N ALA A 592 -18.29 -14.18 19.45
CA ALA A 592 -17.30 -15.20 19.07
C ALA A 592 -16.66 -15.89 20.28
N SER A 593 -16.56 -15.18 21.41
CA SER A 593 -16.15 -15.72 22.71
C SER A 593 -16.99 -16.90 23.20
N SER A 594 -18.24 -17.04 22.73
CA SER A 594 -19.15 -18.13 23.13
C SER A 594 -18.89 -19.45 22.40
N PHE A 595 -18.16 -19.43 21.28
CA PHE A 595 -17.87 -20.65 20.53
C PHE A 595 -16.94 -21.58 21.29
N ASN A 596 -17.17 -22.88 21.16
CA ASN A 596 -16.18 -23.89 21.52
C ASN A 596 -15.18 -24.11 20.37
N ASP A 597 -14.15 -24.91 20.60
CA ASP A 597 -13.08 -25.13 19.62
C ASP A 597 -13.55 -25.81 18.33
N ASP A 598 -14.50 -26.75 18.41
CA ASP A 598 -15.04 -27.40 17.22
C ASP A 598 -15.83 -26.42 16.35
N GLU A 599 -16.59 -25.51 16.97
CA GLU A 599 -17.31 -24.43 16.29
C GLU A 599 -16.34 -23.43 15.64
N ARG A 600 -15.26 -23.05 16.34
CA ARG A 600 -14.21 -22.18 15.77
C ARG A 600 -13.58 -22.82 14.54
N TYR A 601 -13.19 -24.09 14.62
CA TYR A 601 -12.59 -24.77 13.47
C TYR A 601 -13.61 -25.02 12.35
N ALA A 602 -14.88 -25.24 12.65
CA ALA A 602 -15.93 -25.31 11.63
C ALA A 602 -16.07 -23.98 10.87
N LEU A 603 -16.12 -22.84 11.59
CA LEU A 603 -16.12 -21.51 11.00
C LEU A 603 -14.89 -21.26 10.13
N ILE A 604 -13.70 -21.62 10.62
CA ILE A 604 -12.45 -21.50 9.86
C ILE A 604 -12.51 -22.34 8.59
N GLU A 605 -12.98 -23.58 8.68
CA GLU A 605 -13.08 -24.48 7.53
C GLU A 605 -14.02 -23.90 6.46
N TYR A 606 -15.14 -23.31 6.86
CA TYR A 606 -16.01 -22.55 5.96
C TYR A 606 -15.30 -21.33 5.36
N MET A 607 -14.58 -20.54 6.16
CA MET A 607 -13.84 -19.36 5.67
C MET A 607 -12.71 -19.71 4.69
N LYS A 608 -12.16 -20.93 4.71
CA LYS A 608 -11.23 -21.41 3.66
C LYS A 608 -11.91 -21.58 2.31
N THR A 609 -13.23 -21.80 2.27
CA THR A 609 -14.00 -21.96 1.03
C THR A 609 -14.46 -20.64 0.41
N LEU A 610 -14.37 -19.54 1.17
CA LEU A 610 -14.81 -18.21 0.74
C LEU A 610 -13.87 -17.61 -0.30
#